data_AF-A0A1V6IFJ5-F1
#
_entry.id   AF-A0A1V6IFJ5-F1
#
_cell.length_a   1.000
_cell.length_b   1.000
_cell.length_c   1.000
_cell.angle_alpha   90.00
_cell.angle_beta   90.00
_cell.angle_gamma   90.00
#
_symmetry.space_group_name_H-M   'P 1'
#
loop_
_entity.id
_entity.type
_entity.pdbx_description
1 polymer ?
#
loop_
_entity_poly.entity_id
_entity_poly.type
_entity_poly.pdbx_seq_one_letter_code
_entity_poly.pdbx_strand_id
1 'polypeptide(L)'
;MFNHTISVNTKNGVVNYTLSLTYKRMKTIVFRPCETQENTFNVSLPYGTRISKLEEVFMKNYKSLLRLQKKTSTVPFSDTTYIFGEEKSLNDIKIKYNLKEVPTSLEHFYALTKKLLLSHLEESVKHYSKIMNIPVTYKVRVKRMKTRWGSNSKHTMSLSFNEKLIHFHPRIINALVVHELVHYFVSGHGPKFYKLLEKYEPNYKNLDRVLKEQCYEYNNE
;
A
#
# COMPACT_ATOMS: atom_id res chain seq x y z
N MET A 1 21.27 -7.23 -16.45
CA MET A 1 21.09 -6.47 -15.19
C MET A 1 22.45 -6.36 -14.54
N PHE A 2 22.86 -5.17 -14.14
CA PHE A 2 24.14 -4.97 -13.43
C PHE A 2 23.82 -4.74 -11.96
N ASN A 3 24.52 -5.42 -11.06
CA ASN A 3 24.39 -5.17 -9.62
C ASN A 3 25.56 -4.30 -9.16
N HIS A 4 25.29 -3.35 -8.28
CA HIS A 4 26.30 -2.51 -7.62
C HIS A 4 26.09 -2.55 -6.12
N THR A 5 27.16 -2.62 -5.33
CA THR A 5 27.07 -2.68 -3.87
C THR A 5 27.56 -1.38 -3.27
N ILE A 6 26.80 -0.82 -2.31
CA ILE A 6 27.19 0.35 -1.53
C ILE A 6 27.26 -0.05 -0.05
N SER A 7 28.41 0.18 0.58
CA SER A 7 28.60 -0.03 2.02
C SER A 7 28.39 1.27 2.77
N VAL A 8 27.56 1.25 3.82
CA VAL A 8 27.28 2.40 4.67
C VAL A 8 27.66 2.08 6.12
N ASN A 9 28.50 2.93 6.71
CA ASN A 9 28.85 2.83 8.12
C ASN A 9 27.71 3.35 9.00
N THR A 10 27.16 2.48 9.84
CA THR A 10 26.11 2.81 10.80
C THR A 10 26.61 2.67 12.23
N LYS A 11 25.82 3.15 13.21
CA LYS A 11 26.14 2.97 14.64
C LYS A 11 26.22 1.49 15.07
N ASN A 12 25.59 0.60 14.31
CA ASN A 12 25.52 -0.83 14.58
C ASN A 12 26.45 -1.65 13.68
N GLY A 13 27.40 -1.00 12.99
CA GLY A 13 28.33 -1.63 12.05
C GLY A 13 28.08 -1.26 10.58
N VAL A 14 28.78 -1.95 9.68
CA VAL A 14 28.71 -1.71 8.24
C VAL A 14 27.51 -2.45 7.65
N VAL A 15 26.63 -1.73 6.96
CA VAL A 15 25.49 -2.30 6.24
C VAL A 15 25.76 -2.23 4.74
N ASN A 16 25.59 -3.35 4.04
CA ASN A 16 25.78 -3.44 2.60
C ASN A 16 24.43 -3.39 1.87
N TYR A 17 24.31 -2.49 0.91
CA TYR A 17 23.14 -2.34 0.05
C TYR A 17 23.42 -2.82 -1.36
N THR A 18 22.51 -3.63 -1.91
CA THR A 18 22.59 -4.12 -3.30
C THR A 18 21.69 -3.29 -4.20
N LEU A 19 22.24 -2.72 -5.26
CA LEU A 19 21.51 -1.94 -6.26
C LEU A 19 21.44 -2.70 -7.59
N SER A 20 20.26 -3.17 -7.96
CA SER A 20 20.01 -3.80 -9.26
C SER A 20 19.68 -2.74 -10.31
N LEU A 21 20.64 -2.49 -11.21
CA LEU A 21 20.66 -1.35 -12.12
C LEU A 21 20.01 -1.69 -13.47
N THR A 22 19.15 -0.78 -13.93
CA THR A 22 18.56 -0.81 -15.28
C THR A 22 18.63 0.58 -15.92
N TYR A 23 19.34 0.70 -17.04
CA TYR A 23 19.45 1.95 -17.80
C TYR A 23 18.28 2.11 -18.77
N LYS A 24 17.69 3.30 -18.81
CA LYS A 24 16.47 3.62 -19.59
C LYS A 24 16.53 5.07 -20.13
N ARG A 25 15.71 5.36 -21.14
CA ARG A 25 15.48 6.73 -21.64
C ARG A 25 14.61 7.52 -20.65
N MET A 26 15.23 8.14 -19.66
CA MET A 26 14.59 8.91 -18.58
C MET A 26 15.50 10.04 -18.09
N LYS A 27 14.97 10.99 -17.30
CA LYS A 27 15.72 12.17 -16.83
C LYS A 27 16.21 12.09 -15.38
N THR A 28 15.63 11.21 -14.57
CA THR A 28 15.88 11.13 -13.13
C THR A 28 16.25 9.72 -12.71
N ILE A 29 17.05 9.60 -11.65
CA ILE A 29 17.33 8.30 -11.01
C ILE A 29 16.14 7.96 -10.11
N VAL A 30 15.64 6.73 -10.22
CA VAL A 30 14.52 6.24 -9.40
C VAL A 30 14.93 4.99 -8.66
N PHE A 31 14.89 5.06 -7.33
CA PHE A 31 15.09 3.93 -6.45
C PHE A 31 13.74 3.29 -6.11
N ARG A 32 13.68 1.97 -6.16
CA ARG A 32 12.55 1.19 -5.64
C ARG A 32 13.12 0.10 -4.76
N PRO A 33 12.76 0.01 -3.48
CA PRO A 33 13.18 -1.13 -2.66
C PRO A 33 12.73 -2.45 -3.29
N CYS A 34 13.56 -3.47 -3.13
CA CYS A 34 13.19 -4.83 -3.50
C CYS A 34 12.17 -5.34 -2.48
N GLU A 35 11.03 -5.84 -2.95
CA GLU A 35 10.01 -6.38 -2.04
C GLU A 35 10.48 -7.68 -1.38
N THR A 36 11.33 -8.47 -2.03
CA THR A 36 11.70 -9.81 -1.55
C THR A 36 13.05 -9.87 -0.83
N GLN A 37 13.83 -8.79 -0.84
CA GLN A 37 15.20 -8.78 -0.31
C GLN A 37 15.48 -7.50 0.47
N GLU A 38 15.85 -7.68 1.73
CA GLU A 38 16.30 -6.58 2.59
C GLU A 38 17.61 -5.98 2.06
N ASN A 39 17.83 -4.70 2.32
CA ASN A 39 18.97 -3.91 1.84
C ASN A 39 19.15 -3.89 0.30
N THR A 40 18.15 -4.31 -0.47
CA THR A 40 18.20 -4.30 -1.94
C THR A 40 17.28 -3.23 -2.54
N PHE A 41 17.77 -2.53 -3.58
CA PHE A 41 16.98 -1.59 -4.38
C PHE A 41 17.10 -1.88 -5.88
N ASN A 42 15.97 -1.90 -6.56
CA ASN A 42 15.87 -1.80 -8.02
C ASN A 42 16.04 -0.33 -8.44
N VAL A 43 17.08 -0.03 -9.20
CA VAL A 43 17.43 1.34 -9.60
C VAL A 43 17.27 1.52 -11.11
N SER A 44 16.40 2.44 -11.50
CA SER A 44 16.27 2.88 -12.90
C SER A 44 17.09 4.15 -13.12
N LEU A 45 17.98 4.12 -14.13
CA LEU A 45 18.99 5.14 -14.40
C LEU A 45 18.80 5.75 -15.80
N PRO A 46 19.00 7.06 -15.99
CA PRO A 46 19.27 7.64 -17.31
C PRO A 46 20.51 7.00 -17.95
N TYR A 47 20.50 6.82 -19.27
CA TYR A 47 21.70 6.38 -20.01
C TYR A 47 22.90 7.29 -19.71
N GLY A 48 24.09 6.69 -19.57
CA GLY A 48 25.34 7.41 -19.28
C GLY A 48 25.52 7.84 -17.82
N THR A 49 24.61 7.49 -16.91
CA THR A 49 24.78 7.78 -15.48
C THR A 49 26.02 7.07 -14.93
N ARG A 50 26.99 7.85 -14.42
CA ARG A 50 28.19 7.32 -13.77
C ARG A 50 27.85 6.71 -12.41
N ILE A 51 28.55 5.64 -12.02
CA ILE A 51 28.38 4.99 -10.71
C ILE A 51 28.62 5.97 -9.56
N SER A 52 29.64 6.82 -9.64
CA SER A 52 29.89 7.86 -8.63
C SER A 52 28.70 8.80 -8.43
N LYS A 53 27.97 9.13 -9.51
CA LYS A 53 26.75 9.95 -9.40
C LYS A 53 25.60 9.19 -8.74
N LEU A 54 25.48 7.89 -9.02
CA LEU A 54 24.50 7.03 -8.36
C LEU A 54 24.77 6.95 -6.85
N GLU A 55 26.03 6.74 -6.45
CA GLU A 55 26.43 6.69 -5.03
C GLU A 55 26.17 8.01 -4.30
N GLU A 56 26.52 9.15 -4.91
CA GLU A 56 26.22 10.48 -4.37
C GLU A 56 24.71 10.65 -4.12
N VAL A 57 23.89 10.26 -5.10
CA VAL A 57 22.42 10.39 -5.00
C VAL A 57 21.85 9.41 -3.96
N PHE A 58 22.39 8.20 -3.85
CA PHE A 58 22.00 7.23 -2.82
C PHE A 58 22.28 7.79 -1.42
N MET A 59 23.52 8.25 -1.19
CA MET A 59 23.94 8.79 0.11
C MET A 59 23.15 10.05 0.48
N LYS A 60 22.93 10.96 -0.47
CA LYS A 60 22.11 12.16 -0.27
C LYS A 60 20.68 11.84 0.18
N ASN A 61 20.11 10.74 -0.31
CA ASN A 61 18.74 10.33 0.00
C ASN A 61 18.65 9.19 1.03
N TYR A 62 19.77 8.78 1.65
CA TYR A 62 19.89 7.55 2.44
C TYR A 62 18.79 7.41 3.50
N LYS A 63 18.56 8.45 4.32
CA LYS A 63 17.50 8.42 5.35
C LYS A 63 16.10 8.21 4.77
N SER A 64 15.81 8.79 3.61
CA SER A 64 14.52 8.59 2.93
C SER A 64 14.41 7.20 2.33
N LEU A 65 15.51 6.64 1.82
CA LEU A 65 15.57 5.29 1.28
C LEU A 65 15.40 4.24 2.37
N LEU A 66 15.99 4.43 3.56
CA LEU A 66 15.75 3.59 4.73
C LEU A 66 14.27 3.56 5.12
N ARG A 67 13.63 4.73 5.15
CA ARG A 67 12.18 4.82 5.40
C ARG A 67 11.38 4.07 4.33
N LEU A 68 11.78 4.20 3.07
CA LEU A 68 11.13 3.53 1.94
C LEU A 68 11.27 2.00 2.03
N GLN A 69 12.43 1.51 2.47
CA GLN A 69 12.70 0.08 2.69
C GLN A 69 11.90 -0.50 3.86
N LYS A 70 11.82 0.21 4.99
CA LYS A 70 10.92 -0.16 6.09
C LYS A 70 9.46 -0.17 5.67
N LYS A 71 9.07 0.72 4.75
CA LYS A 71 7.73 0.81 4.14
C LYS A 71 7.46 -0.28 3.08
N THR A 72 8.49 -1.04 2.70
CA THR A 72 8.40 -2.26 1.88
C THR A 72 8.52 -3.50 2.75
N SER A 73 8.07 -3.42 4.00
CA SER A 73 7.64 -4.61 4.71
C SER A 73 6.69 -5.38 3.78
N THR A 74 7.16 -6.51 3.25
CA THR A 74 6.28 -7.55 2.77
C THR A 74 5.25 -7.79 3.84
N VAL A 75 3.98 -7.88 3.44
CA VAL A 75 2.94 -8.33 4.36
C VAL A 75 3.47 -9.59 5.05
N PRO A 76 3.56 -9.62 6.39
CA PRO A 76 3.99 -10.80 7.10
C PRO A 76 3.11 -11.97 6.69
N PHE A 77 3.72 -12.99 6.08
CA PHE A 77 3.02 -14.17 5.60
C PHE A 77 3.91 -15.39 5.83
N SER A 78 3.78 -15.96 7.03
CA SER A 78 4.44 -17.18 7.46
C SER A 78 3.38 -18.12 8.04
N ASP A 79 3.58 -18.65 9.24
CA ASP A 79 2.52 -19.36 9.98
C ASP A 79 1.39 -18.41 10.42
N THR A 80 1.68 -17.11 10.46
CA THR A 80 0.73 -16.02 10.74
C THR A 80 0.67 -15.00 9.61
N THR A 81 -0.44 -14.28 9.54
CA THR A 81 -0.60 -13.05 8.75
C THR A 81 -1.65 -12.14 9.38
N TYR A 82 -1.77 -10.91 8.88
CA TYR A 82 -2.79 -9.98 9.31
C TYR A 82 -4.09 -10.19 8.52
N ILE A 83 -5.23 -10.12 9.19
CA ILE A 83 -6.54 -10.01 8.55
C ILE A 83 -7.40 -9.02 9.32
N PHE A 84 -7.90 -8.00 8.63
CA PHE A 84 -8.62 -6.89 9.22
C PHE A 84 -7.92 -6.27 10.44
N GLY A 85 -6.60 -6.11 10.36
CA GLY A 85 -5.77 -5.51 11.40
C GLY A 85 -5.47 -6.42 12.59
N GLU A 86 -5.92 -7.67 12.59
CA GLU A 86 -5.58 -8.65 13.62
C GLU A 86 -4.54 -9.64 13.07
N GLU A 87 -3.42 -9.84 13.77
CA GLU A 87 -2.50 -10.94 13.48
C GLU A 87 -3.09 -12.27 13.93
N LYS A 88 -3.11 -13.27 13.03
CA LYS A 88 -3.65 -14.61 13.30
C LYS A 88 -2.87 -15.70 12.58
N SER A 89 -2.92 -16.91 13.14
CA SER A 89 -2.42 -18.09 12.43
C SER A 89 -3.25 -18.37 11.18
N LEU A 90 -2.64 -18.92 10.14
CA LEU A 90 -3.34 -19.25 8.88
C LEU A 90 -4.50 -20.23 9.11
N ASN A 91 -4.36 -21.13 10.10
CA ASN A 91 -5.41 -22.07 10.47
C ASN A 91 -6.59 -21.38 11.15
N ASP A 92 -6.33 -20.44 12.07
CA ASP A 92 -7.40 -19.66 12.72
C ASP A 92 -8.15 -18.80 11.72
N ILE A 93 -7.45 -18.24 10.73
CA ILE A 93 -8.09 -17.49 9.64
C ILE A 93 -9.02 -18.40 8.84
N LYS A 94 -8.56 -19.60 8.48
CA LYS A 94 -9.39 -20.58 7.77
C LYS A 94 -10.67 -20.89 8.56
N ILE A 95 -10.55 -21.15 9.86
CA ILE A 95 -11.69 -21.48 10.72
C ILE A 95 -12.62 -20.27 10.89
N LYS A 96 -12.09 -19.11 11.33
CA LYS A 96 -12.87 -17.90 11.63
C LYS A 96 -13.65 -17.38 10.43
N TYR A 97 -13.04 -17.41 9.24
CA TYR A 97 -13.65 -16.89 8.01
C TYR A 97 -14.16 -17.96 7.07
N ASN A 98 -14.20 -19.23 7.52
CA ASN A 98 -14.66 -20.38 6.76
C ASN A 98 -14.03 -20.46 5.35
N LEU A 99 -12.70 -20.32 5.28
CA LEU A 99 -11.97 -20.44 4.02
C LEU A 99 -11.97 -21.91 3.57
N LYS A 100 -11.96 -22.13 2.25
CA LYS A 100 -11.99 -23.47 1.65
C LYS A 100 -10.82 -24.34 2.13
N GLU A 101 -9.66 -23.73 2.30
CA GLU A 101 -8.41 -24.38 2.69
C GLU A 101 -7.49 -23.40 3.41
N VAL A 102 -6.44 -23.94 4.04
CA VAL A 102 -5.41 -23.10 4.66
C VAL A 102 -4.58 -22.46 3.55
N PRO A 103 -4.43 -21.12 3.54
CA PRO A 103 -3.60 -20.44 2.55
C PRO A 103 -2.16 -20.98 2.56
N THR A 104 -1.58 -21.24 1.38
CA THR A 104 -0.21 -21.77 1.24
C THR A 104 0.79 -20.74 0.72
N SER A 105 0.29 -19.61 0.21
CA SER A 105 1.07 -18.48 -0.27
C SER A 105 0.24 -17.21 -0.14
N LEU A 106 0.88 -16.04 -0.24
CA LEU A 106 0.21 -14.76 -0.16
C LEU A 106 -0.78 -14.55 -1.34
N GLU A 107 -0.42 -14.99 -2.54
CA GLU A 107 -1.31 -15.09 -3.71
C GLU A 107 -2.56 -15.92 -3.40
N HIS A 108 -2.36 -17.08 -2.79
CA HIS A 108 -3.45 -17.98 -2.45
C HIS A 108 -4.36 -17.37 -1.37
N PHE A 109 -3.76 -16.73 -0.37
CA PHE A 109 -4.49 -15.97 0.65
C PHE A 109 -5.37 -14.88 0.03
N TYR A 110 -4.85 -14.08 -0.90
CA TYR A 110 -5.65 -13.06 -1.58
C TYR A 110 -6.78 -13.66 -2.40
N ALA A 111 -6.56 -14.80 -3.07
CA ALA A 111 -7.61 -15.48 -3.81
C ALA A 111 -8.75 -15.95 -2.89
N LEU A 112 -8.42 -16.54 -1.74
CA LEU A 112 -9.39 -17.05 -0.76
C LEU A 112 -10.15 -15.92 -0.05
N THR A 113 -9.48 -14.82 0.27
CA THR A 113 -10.05 -13.70 1.04
C THR A 113 -10.68 -12.60 0.16
N LYS A 114 -10.56 -12.69 -1.16
CA LYS A 114 -11.09 -11.67 -2.10
C LYS A 114 -12.57 -11.38 -1.89
N LYS A 115 -13.41 -12.41 -1.71
CA LYS A 115 -14.85 -12.24 -1.52
C LYS A 115 -15.15 -11.56 -0.18
N LEU A 116 -14.42 -11.93 0.86
CA LEU A 116 -14.54 -11.34 2.19
C LEU A 116 -14.22 -9.83 2.16
N LEU A 117 -13.08 -9.45 1.56
CA LEU A 117 -12.73 -8.03 1.39
C LEU A 117 -13.78 -7.30 0.55
N LEU A 118 -14.22 -7.90 -0.56
CA LEU A 118 -15.23 -7.30 -1.44
C LEU A 118 -16.53 -7.01 -0.69
N SER A 119 -17.05 -7.96 0.08
CA SER A 119 -18.27 -7.77 0.86
C SER A 119 -18.14 -6.64 1.88
N HIS A 120 -17.00 -6.56 2.59
CA HIS A 120 -16.74 -5.47 3.51
C HIS A 120 -16.69 -4.10 2.80
N LEU A 121 -16.02 -4.01 1.64
CA LEU A 121 -15.95 -2.79 0.85
C LEU A 121 -17.32 -2.39 0.29
N GLU A 122 -18.13 -3.34 -0.17
CA GLU A 122 -19.48 -3.07 -0.67
C GLU A 122 -20.39 -2.51 0.42
N GLU A 123 -20.34 -3.08 1.62
CA GLU A 123 -21.07 -2.57 2.78
C GLU A 123 -20.60 -1.17 3.17
N SER A 124 -19.29 -0.95 3.25
CA SER A 124 -18.69 0.35 3.57
C SER A 124 -19.05 1.42 2.53
N VAL A 125 -18.94 1.09 1.23
CA VAL A 125 -19.30 1.99 0.14
C VAL A 125 -20.79 2.34 0.20
N LYS A 126 -21.67 1.37 0.45
CA LYS A 126 -23.11 1.61 0.61
C LYS A 126 -23.39 2.53 1.80
N HIS A 127 -22.76 2.27 2.94
CA HIS A 127 -22.93 3.05 4.16
C HIS A 127 -22.51 4.52 3.95
N TYR A 128 -21.29 4.75 3.48
CA TYR A 128 -20.79 6.11 3.29
C TYR A 128 -21.44 6.83 2.11
N SER A 129 -21.81 6.14 1.03
CA SER A 129 -22.56 6.78 -0.06
C SER A 129 -23.89 7.35 0.44
N LYS A 130 -24.57 6.63 1.36
CA LYS A 130 -25.79 7.12 2.01
C LYS A 130 -25.52 8.35 2.88
N ILE A 131 -24.50 8.31 3.73
CA ILE A 131 -24.11 9.46 4.59
C ILE A 131 -23.74 10.70 3.77
N MET A 132 -23.06 10.49 2.66
CA MET A 132 -22.58 11.56 1.78
C MET A 132 -23.63 12.02 0.77
N ASN A 133 -24.84 11.43 0.76
CA ASN A 133 -25.91 11.69 -0.21
C ASN A 133 -25.47 11.54 -1.68
N ILE A 134 -24.70 10.50 -1.98
CA ILE A 134 -24.29 10.16 -3.35
C ILE A 134 -25.42 9.33 -3.99
N PRO A 135 -26.09 9.82 -5.06
CA PRO A 135 -27.27 9.16 -5.63
C PRO A 135 -26.92 8.01 -6.58
N VAL A 136 -25.64 7.85 -6.94
CA VAL A 136 -25.19 6.81 -7.88
C VAL A 136 -24.68 5.57 -7.14
N THR A 137 -24.94 4.41 -7.73
CA THR A 137 -24.38 3.15 -7.24
C THR A 137 -23.03 2.88 -7.90
N TYR A 138 -22.00 2.68 -7.09
CA TYR A 138 -20.68 2.29 -7.58
C TYR A 138 -20.54 0.77 -7.67
N LYS A 139 -19.97 0.28 -8.78
CA LYS A 139 -19.45 -1.09 -8.85
C LYS A 139 -18.13 -1.18 -8.09
N VAL A 140 -18.10 -1.96 -7.02
CA VAL A 140 -16.90 -2.18 -6.21
C VAL A 140 -16.07 -3.32 -6.81
N ARG A 141 -14.75 -3.19 -6.80
CA ARG A 141 -13.81 -4.18 -7.32
C ARG A 141 -12.60 -4.30 -6.41
N VAL A 142 -12.14 -5.53 -6.21
CA VAL A 142 -10.84 -5.83 -5.57
C VAL A 142 -9.86 -6.27 -6.65
N LYS A 143 -8.68 -5.65 -6.70
CA LYS A 143 -7.63 -5.92 -7.68
C LYS A 143 -6.25 -5.87 -7.04
N ARG A 144 -5.29 -6.64 -7.59
CA ARG A 144 -3.87 -6.41 -7.32
C ARG A 144 -3.43 -5.10 -7.96
N MET A 145 -3.01 -4.12 -7.15
CA MET A 145 -2.56 -2.81 -7.61
C MET A 145 -1.12 -2.55 -7.13
N LYS A 146 -0.29 -1.97 -8.01
CA LYS A 146 1.15 -1.73 -7.72
C LYS A 146 1.41 -0.38 -7.04
N THR A 147 0.64 0.65 -7.37
CA THR A 147 0.99 2.04 -7.04
C THR A 147 -0.07 2.79 -6.25
N ARG A 148 -1.26 2.20 -6.05
CA ARG A 148 -2.41 2.86 -5.41
C ARG A 148 -3.17 1.87 -4.54
N TRP A 149 -3.81 2.40 -3.50
CA TRP A 149 -4.69 1.64 -2.62
C TRP A 149 -6.14 1.62 -3.11
N GLY A 150 -6.56 2.69 -3.79
CA GLY A 150 -7.90 2.86 -4.35
C GLY A 150 -7.88 3.66 -5.64
N SER A 151 -9.03 3.67 -6.34
CA SER A 151 -9.32 4.57 -7.44
C SER A 151 -10.83 4.67 -7.69
N ASN A 152 -11.30 5.88 -7.97
CA ASN A 152 -12.66 6.18 -8.45
C ASN A 152 -12.66 6.48 -9.95
N SER A 153 -13.41 5.69 -10.72
CA SER A 153 -13.71 5.98 -12.13
C SER A 153 -15.15 6.48 -12.26
N LYS A 154 -15.29 7.79 -12.51
CA LYS A 154 -16.59 8.42 -12.77
C LYS A 154 -17.24 7.93 -14.06
N HIS A 155 -16.43 7.63 -15.08
CA HIS A 155 -16.96 7.19 -16.38
C HIS A 155 -17.67 5.83 -16.29
N THR A 156 -17.07 4.89 -15.57
CA THR A 156 -17.60 3.52 -15.44
C THR A 156 -18.36 3.30 -14.13
N MET A 157 -18.56 4.35 -13.32
CA MET A 157 -19.09 4.32 -11.96
C MET A 157 -18.54 3.13 -11.16
N SER A 158 -17.20 3.04 -11.09
CA SER A 158 -16.55 1.93 -10.38
C SER A 158 -15.47 2.41 -9.43
N LEU A 159 -15.46 1.81 -8.24
CA LEU A 159 -14.40 1.93 -7.26
C LEU A 159 -13.55 0.65 -7.32
N SER A 160 -12.24 0.80 -7.52
CA SER A 160 -11.30 -0.32 -7.45
C SER A 160 -10.37 -0.14 -6.27
N PHE A 161 -10.23 -1.18 -5.47
CA PHE A 161 -9.43 -1.20 -4.25
C PHE A 161 -8.37 -2.31 -4.32
N ASN A 162 -7.25 -2.09 -3.63
CA ASN A 162 -6.13 -3.02 -3.61
C ASN A 162 -6.45 -4.23 -2.72
N GLU A 163 -6.17 -5.44 -3.18
CA GLU A 163 -6.37 -6.68 -2.40
C GLU A 163 -5.57 -6.69 -1.09
N LYS A 164 -4.43 -5.99 -1.05
CA LYS A 164 -3.62 -5.80 0.16
C LYS A 164 -4.37 -5.11 1.32
N LEU A 165 -5.52 -4.46 1.07
CA LEU A 165 -6.32 -3.83 2.12
C LEU A 165 -6.88 -4.84 3.13
N ILE A 166 -7.01 -6.12 2.75
CA ILE A 166 -7.50 -7.16 3.66
C ILE A 166 -6.68 -7.28 4.95
N HIS A 167 -5.42 -6.83 4.95
CA HIS A 167 -4.56 -6.86 6.12
C HIS A 167 -4.87 -5.74 7.11
N PHE A 168 -5.44 -4.63 6.67
CA PHE A 168 -5.59 -3.42 7.47
C PHE A 168 -6.87 -3.43 8.30
N HIS A 169 -6.81 -2.78 9.47
CA HIS A 169 -7.95 -2.59 10.33
C HIS A 169 -9.13 -1.94 9.57
N PRO A 170 -10.39 -2.37 9.79
CA PRO A 170 -11.56 -1.85 9.08
C PRO A 170 -11.69 -0.32 9.07
N ARG A 171 -11.25 0.36 10.13
CA ARG A 171 -11.26 1.84 10.19
C ARG A 171 -10.38 2.48 9.10
N ILE A 172 -9.22 1.88 8.82
CA ILE A 172 -8.30 2.34 7.77
C ILE A 172 -8.91 2.09 6.38
N ILE A 173 -9.51 0.90 6.17
CA ILE A 173 -10.20 0.56 4.93
C ILE A 173 -11.34 1.55 4.67
N ASN A 174 -12.17 1.81 5.69
CA ASN A 174 -13.29 2.74 5.61
C ASN A 174 -12.86 4.17 5.30
N ALA A 175 -11.76 4.66 5.90
CA ALA A 175 -11.22 5.98 5.57
C ALA A 175 -10.79 6.09 4.10
N LEU A 176 -10.24 5.01 3.52
CA LEU A 176 -9.94 4.97 2.10
C LEU A 176 -11.21 4.92 1.24
N VAL A 177 -12.26 4.22 1.67
CA VAL A 177 -13.58 4.25 1.00
C VAL A 177 -14.11 5.68 0.95
N VAL A 178 -14.07 6.41 2.07
CA VAL A 178 -14.47 7.83 2.12
C VAL A 178 -13.63 8.67 1.16
N HIS A 179 -12.30 8.48 1.13
CA HIS A 179 -11.42 9.16 0.18
C HIS A 179 -11.87 8.98 -1.27
N GLU A 180 -12.11 7.73 -1.68
CA GLU A 180 -12.54 7.45 -3.04
C GLU A 180 -13.93 8.01 -3.33
N LEU A 181 -14.85 8.02 -2.37
CA LEU A 181 -16.19 8.61 -2.54
C LEU A 181 -16.16 10.14 -2.62
N VAL A 182 -15.25 10.82 -1.92
CA VAL A 182 -15.07 12.28 -2.03
C VAL A 182 -14.77 12.69 -3.47
N HIS A 183 -14.10 11.83 -4.25
CA HIS A 183 -13.86 12.08 -5.66
C HIS A 183 -15.13 12.24 -6.48
N TYR A 184 -16.29 11.76 -6.04
CA TYR A 184 -17.58 12.06 -6.67
C TYR A 184 -17.80 13.59 -6.80
N PHE A 185 -17.52 14.34 -5.72
CA PHE A 185 -17.74 15.78 -5.65
C PHE A 185 -16.57 16.62 -6.17
N VAL A 186 -15.32 16.20 -5.90
CA VAL A 186 -14.14 17.02 -6.17
C VAL A 186 -13.06 16.19 -6.88
N SER A 187 -12.58 16.69 -8.02
CA SER A 187 -11.43 16.12 -8.72
C SER A 187 -10.09 16.58 -8.10
N GLY A 188 -9.10 15.70 -8.11
CA GLY A 188 -7.78 15.97 -7.51
C GLY A 188 -7.80 16.04 -5.99
N HIS A 189 -6.67 16.45 -5.41
CA HIS A 189 -6.42 16.45 -3.95
C HIS A 189 -6.08 17.86 -3.44
N GLY A 190 -6.84 18.88 -3.86
CA GLY A 190 -6.65 20.26 -3.42
C GLY A 190 -7.33 20.59 -2.07
N PRO A 191 -7.30 21.86 -1.61
CA PRO A 191 -7.91 22.25 -0.34
C PRO A 191 -9.40 21.90 -0.20
N LYS A 192 -10.18 22.02 -1.29
CA LYS A 192 -11.60 21.64 -1.31
C LYS A 192 -11.80 20.15 -1.07
N PHE A 193 -10.91 19.30 -1.60
CA PHE A 193 -10.95 17.87 -1.40
C PHE A 193 -10.73 17.53 0.08
N TYR A 194 -9.66 18.05 0.68
CA TYR A 194 -9.35 17.76 2.09
C TYR A 194 -10.40 18.31 3.05
N LYS A 195 -10.94 19.51 2.79
CA LYS A 195 -12.03 20.07 3.60
C LYS A 195 -13.27 19.16 3.59
N LEU A 196 -13.62 18.59 2.44
CA LEU A 196 -14.76 17.69 2.33
C LEU A 196 -14.46 16.31 2.93
N LEU A 197 -13.23 15.82 2.77
CA LEU A 197 -12.79 14.55 3.35
C LEU A 197 -12.80 14.60 4.88
N GLU A 198 -12.24 15.65 5.49
CA GLU A 198 -12.22 15.84 6.94
C GLU A 198 -13.61 16.01 7.54
N LYS A 199 -14.61 16.45 6.75
CA LYS A 199 -16.02 16.49 7.19
C LYS A 199 -16.57 15.08 7.49
N TYR A 200 -16.20 14.09 6.69
CA TYR A 200 -16.71 12.73 6.80
C TYR A 200 -15.76 11.79 7.54
N GLU A 201 -14.46 12.10 7.54
CA GLU A 201 -13.43 11.37 8.25
C GLU A 201 -12.42 12.35 8.88
N PRO A 202 -12.73 12.91 10.07
CA PRO A 202 -11.87 13.89 10.74
C PRO A 202 -10.44 13.39 10.99
N ASN A 203 -10.28 12.09 11.24
CA ASN A 203 -8.98 11.46 11.53
C ASN A 203 -8.26 10.96 10.26
N TYR A 204 -8.72 11.36 9.05
CA TYR A 204 -8.20 10.84 7.78
C TYR A 204 -6.69 10.98 7.66
N LYS A 205 -6.10 12.10 8.08
CA LYS A 205 -4.65 12.33 8.00
C LYS A 205 -3.85 11.27 8.77
N ASN A 206 -4.33 10.86 9.94
CA ASN A 206 -3.67 9.80 10.72
C ASN A 206 -3.87 8.43 10.05
N LEU A 207 -5.09 8.14 9.63
CA LEU A 207 -5.43 6.87 8.96
C LEU A 207 -4.67 6.67 7.64
N ASP A 208 -4.53 7.72 6.84
CA ASP A 208 -3.72 7.71 5.61
C ASP A 208 -2.23 7.56 5.90
N ARG A 209 -1.72 8.15 6.99
CA ARG A 209 -0.35 7.94 7.44
C ARG A 209 -0.12 6.47 7.80
N VAL A 210 -0.99 5.89 8.63
CA VAL A 210 -0.95 4.47 9.06
C VAL A 210 -1.01 3.54 7.84
N LEU A 211 -1.92 3.79 6.88
CA LEU A 211 -2.01 3.06 5.62
C LEU A 211 -0.72 3.14 4.80
N LYS A 212 -0.14 4.34 4.68
CA LYS A 212 1.13 4.55 3.97
C LYS A 212 2.26 3.83 4.68
N GLU A 213 2.35 3.91 5.99
CA GLU A 213 3.37 3.25 6.81
C GLU A 213 3.19 1.73 6.89
N GLN A 214 2.10 1.20 6.30
CA GLN A 214 1.73 -0.21 6.33
C GLN A 214 1.57 -0.76 7.76
N CYS A 215 1.11 0.09 8.67
CA CYS A 215 0.65 -0.33 9.99
C CYS A 215 -0.75 -0.95 9.82
N TYR A 216 -0.85 -2.25 10.09
CA TYR A 216 -2.09 -3.00 9.85
C TYR A 216 -3.11 -2.79 10.97
N GLU A 217 -2.65 -2.59 12.19
CA GLU A 217 -3.45 -2.32 13.38
C GLU A 217 -3.90 -0.86 13.45
N TYR A 218 -4.98 -0.61 14.21
CA TYR A 218 -5.40 0.74 14.58
C TYR A 218 -6.05 0.72 15.97
N ASN A 219 -5.32 1.22 16.97
CA ASN A 219 -5.84 1.41 18.32
C ASN A 219 -6.45 2.82 18.42
N ASN A 220 -7.73 2.90 18.75
CA ASN A 220 -8.35 4.17 19.16
C ASN A 220 -7.85 4.47 20.59
N GLU A 221 -6.78 5.24 20.72
CA GLU A 221 -6.52 6.03 21.93
C GLU A 221 -7.23 7.38 21.80
#